data_AF-A0A1R1XAZ4-F1
#
_entry.id   AF-A0A1R1XAZ4-F1
#
_cell.length_a   1.000
_cell.length_b   1.000
_cell.length_c   1.000
_cell.angle_alpha   90.00
_cell.angle_beta   90.00
_cell.angle_gamma   90.00
#
_symmetry.space_group_name_H-M   'P 1'
#
loop_
_entity.id
_entity.type
_entity.pdbx_description
1 polymer ?
#
loop_
_entity_poly.entity_id
_entity_poly.type
_entity_poly.pdbx_seq_one_letter_code
_entity_poly.pdbx_strand_id
1 'polypeptide(L)'
;VFDCRPLESLSISSSLGNESLKSHLRDLLIKCGSYSILTSSEDSSPKSQTFTPAILGSSLCQHIIDNFIFASPLSPPKTMLNQDPNNPMADYGIFCDNLMSWYQQSSIASDLFFDWRLKNSSVIRCFIPGFVREHVLDILFCGDSKNDINGIVDLTCQTIRNLPVDLKKRLTSQVLVTGNLPRLPNFRTRFITSLAFELSDNPKTKALSSIASLLDDISHNSSNGADFISQTDDGYNQLNKDLTEDLDAESDIDSIMNESKEKKYKNSGLTFDPSNRCWIGASIAVSSKMEGQELDLNNFLSFFSGAIGTHY
;
A
#
# COMPACT_ATOMS: atom_id res chain seq x y z
N VAL A 1 11.09 6.55 -8.69
CA VAL A 1 11.93 6.39 -9.89
C VAL A 1 11.52 7.47 -10.89
N PHE A 2 12.47 8.20 -11.47
CA PHE A 2 12.22 9.21 -12.48
C PHE A 2 13.17 8.98 -13.66
N ASP A 3 12.64 8.95 -14.89
CA ASP A 3 13.39 8.66 -16.12
C ASP A 3 14.35 7.46 -15.98
N CYS A 4 13.80 6.32 -15.53
CA CYS A 4 14.50 5.06 -15.29
C CYS A 4 15.64 5.11 -14.25
N ARG A 5 15.78 6.21 -13.49
CA ARG A 5 16.77 6.34 -12.41
C ARG A 5 16.09 6.30 -11.04
N PRO A 6 16.59 5.51 -10.09
CA PRO A 6 16.13 5.57 -8.71
C PRO A 6 16.56 6.93 -8.10
N LEU A 7 15.64 7.56 -7.37
CA LEU A 7 15.94 8.76 -6.58
C LEU A 7 16.36 8.29 -5.18
N GLU A 8 17.59 7.80 -5.03
CA GLU A 8 18.06 7.09 -3.83
C GLU A 8 17.94 7.93 -2.56
N SER A 9 18.19 9.24 -2.64
CA SER A 9 18.06 10.17 -1.51
C SER A 9 16.62 10.30 -0.97
N LEU A 10 15.63 9.85 -1.73
CA LEU A 10 14.22 9.88 -1.37
C LEU A 10 13.65 8.48 -1.10
N SER A 11 14.52 7.46 -1.04
CA SER A 11 14.13 6.10 -0.69
C SER A 11 13.87 6.00 0.81
N ILE A 12 12.70 5.52 1.20
CA ILE A 12 12.30 5.37 2.61
C ILE A 12 11.73 3.96 2.81
N SER A 13 12.03 3.36 3.96
CA SER A 13 11.56 2.01 4.33
C SER A 13 10.96 2.01 5.74
N SER A 14 9.99 1.12 5.97
CA SER A 14 9.42 0.84 7.29
C SER A 14 9.81 -0.56 7.75
N SER A 15 9.83 -0.77 9.06
CA SER A 15 9.89 -2.11 9.67
C SER A 15 8.53 -2.83 9.62
N LEU A 16 7.46 -2.13 9.21
CA LEU A 16 6.13 -2.72 9.05
C LEU A 16 6.07 -3.62 7.82
N GLY A 17 5.86 -4.90 8.06
CA GLY A 17 5.70 -5.90 7.01
C GLY A 17 4.81 -7.05 7.46
N ASN A 18 4.94 -8.18 6.77
CA ASN A 18 4.10 -9.36 7.03
C ASN A 18 4.30 -9.93 8.44
N GLU A 19 5.51 -9.91 8.99
CA GLU A 19 5.77 -10.42 10.34
C GLU A 19 5.17 -9.51 11.42
N SER A 20 5.26 -8.19 11.26
CA SER A 20 4.60 -7.23 12.16
C SER A 20 3.08 -7.38 12.12
N LEU A 21 2.51 -7.57 10.92
CA LEU A 21 1.08 -7.84 10.74
C LEU A 21 0.66 -9.15 11.44
N LYS A 22 1.45 -10.23 11.30
CA LYS A 22 1.18 -11.49 12.02
C LYS A 22 1.23 -11.31 13.52
N SER A 23 2.21 -10.57 14.04
CA SER A 23 2.30 -10.30 15.48
C SER A 23 1.05 -9.56 15.96
N HIS A 24 0.67 -8.48 15.27
CA HIS A 24 -0.52 -7.71 15.58
C HIS A 24 -1.80 -8.56 15.52
N LEU A 25 -1.96 -9.38 14.49
CA LEU A 25 -3.08 -10.33 14.39
C LEU A 25 -3.13 -11.29 15.58
N ARG A 26 -1.97 -11.83 16.01
CA ARG A 26 -1.93 -12.71 17.18
C ARG A 26 -2.41 -12.00 18.43
N ASP A 27 -1.94 -10.78 18.66
CA ASP A 27 -2.30 -10.00 19.84
C ASP A 27 -3.80 -9.70 19.87
N LEU A 28 -4.39 -9.36 18.71
CA LEU A 28 -5.85 -9.16 18.59
C LEU A 28 -6.64 -10.45 18.82
N LEU A 29 -6.20 -11.57 18.24
CA LEU A 29 -6.89 -12.85 18.40
C LEU A 29 -6.80 -13.41 19.82
N ILE A 30 -5.70 -13.16 20.54
CA ILE A 30 -5.58 -13.54 21.96
C ILE A 30 -6.60 -12.75 22.80
N LYS A 31 -6.82 -11.47 22.48
CA LYS A 31 -7.75 -10.59 23.21
C LYS A 31 -9.22 -10.87 22.86
N CYS A 32 -9.54 -11.05 21.58
CA CYS A 32 -10.92 -10.99 21.09
C CYS A 32 -11.39 -12.26 20.36
N GLY A 33 -10.46 -13.12 19.94
CA GLY A 33 -10.77 -14.37 19.26
C GLY A 33 -11.01 -15.52 20.22
N SER A 34 -11.61 -16.59 19.70
CA SER A 34 -11.75 -17.84 20.46
C SER A 34 -11.63 -19.06 19.55
N TYR A 35 -11.41 -20.22 20.13
CA TYR A 35 -11.43 -21.48 19.42
C TYR A 35 -12.09 -22.57 20.25
N SER A 36 -12.57 -23.61 19.58
CA SER A 36 -13.05 -24.83 20.23
C SER A 36 -12.43 -26.05 19.56
N ILE A 37 -12.14 -27.09 20.35
CA ILE A 37 -11.59 -28.33 19.82
C ILE A 37 -12.77 -29.20 19.37
N LEU A 38 -12.78 -29.63 18.11
CA LEU A 38 -13.78 -30.60 17.64
C LEU A 38 -13.34 -31.99 18.10
N THR A 39 -13.96 -32.48 19.17
CA THR A 39 -13.91 -33.89 19.55
C THR A 39 -15.04 -34.62 18.86
N SER A 40 -14.76 -35.80 18.30
CA SER A 40 -15.75 -36.67 17.64
C SER A 40 -16.78 -37.30 18.59
N SER A 41 -16.86 -36.89 19.85
CA SER A 41 -17.84 -37.36 20.83
C SER A 41 -18.95 -36.34 21.02
N GLU A 42 -20.20 -36.76 20.80
CA GLU A 42 -21.41 -35.93 20.62
C GLU A 42 -21.99 -35.31 21.91
N ASP A 43 -21.38 -35.53 23.09
CA ASP A 43 -22.05 -35.26 24.38
C ASP A 43 -21.57 -34.02 25.17
N SER A 44 -20.65 -33.22 24.64
CA SER A 44 -20.30 -31.94 25.28
C SER A 44 -20.32 -30.81 24.28
N SER A 45 -21.14 -29.78 24.54
CA SER A 45 -21.08 -28.53 23.79
C SER A 45 -19.62 -28.06 23.71
N PRO A 46 -19.16 -27.65 22.51
CA PRO A 46 -17.77 -27.25 22.32
C PRO A 46 -17.46 -26.06 23.25
N LYS A 47 -16.63 -26.30 24.27
CA LYS A 47 -16.19 -25.24 25.18
C LYS A 47 -15.30 -24.28 24.41
N SER A 48 -15.76 -23.04 24.28
CA SER A 48 -14.97 -21.95 23.71
C SER A 48 -13.80 -21.62 24.64
N GLN A 49 -12.61 -21.56 24.08
CA GLN A 49 -11.36 -21.23 24.76
C GLN A 49 -10.71 -20.02 24.08
N THR A 50 -10.01 -19.21 24.85
CA THR A 50 -9.22 -18.09 24.31
C THR A 50 -7.97 -18.61 23.61
N PHE A 51 -7.56 -17.96 22.52
CA PHE A 51 -6.35 -18.37 21.82
C PHE A 51 -5.12 -18.26 22.71
N THR A 52 -4.21 -19.23 22.56
CA THR A 52 -2.88 -19.19 23.18
C THR A 52 -1.79 -19.04 22.11
N PRO A 53 -0.63 -18.45 22.43
CA PRO A 53 0.47 -18.28 21.48
C PRO A 53 0.95 -19.60 20.85
N ALA A 54 0.81 -20.73 21.56
CA ALA A 54 1.19 -22.04 21.07
C ALA A 54 0.29 -22.54 19.91
N ILE A 55 -0.98 -22.14 19.90
CA ILE A 55 -1.97 -22.53 18.89
C ILE A 55 -1.90 -21.62 17.66
N LEU A 56 -1.68 -20.32 17.89
CA LEU A 56 -1.51 -19.30 16.85
C LEU A 56 -0.14 -19.38 16.16
N GLY A 57 0.14 -20.53 15.54
CA GLY A 57 1.35 -20.74 14.74
C GLY A 57 1.39 -19.83 13.51
N SER A 58 2.60 -19.62 12.98
CA SER A 58 2.82 -18.78 11.78
C SER A 58 1.99 -19.21 10.56
N SER A 59 1.79 -20.52 10.37
CA SER A 59 0.98 -21.06 9.27
C SER A 59 -0.51 -20.72 9.40
N LEU A 60 -1.05 -20.74 10.62
CA LEU A 60 -2.44 -20.39 10.88
C LEU A 60 -2.65 -18.88 10.67
N CYS A 61 -1.77 -18.05 11.23
CA CYS A 61 -1.83 -16.60 11.02
C CYS A 61 -1.73 -16.23 9.53
N GLN A 62 -0.82 -16.87 8.79
CA GLN A 62 -0.70 -16.65 7.35
C GLN A 62 -1.96 -17.07 6.60
N HIS A 63 -2.53 -18.23 6.92
CA HIS A 63 -3.79 -18.69 6.34
C HIS A 63 -4.93 -17.69 6.58
N ILE A 64 -5.02 -17.15 7.79
CA ILE A 64 -6.02 -16.13 8.15
C ILE A 64 -5.81 -14.87 7.30
N ILE A 65 -4.58 -14.35 7.24
CA ILE A 65 -4.23 -13.16 6.45
C ILE A 65 -4.62 -13.34 4.98
N ASP A 66 -4.25 -14.47 4.39
CA ASP A 66 -4.44 -14.69 2.95
C ASP A 66 -5.90 -14.89 2.53
N ASN A 67 -6.75 -15.42 3.42
CA ASN A 67 -8.10 -15.87 3.05
C ASN A 67 -9.24 -15.05 3.69
N PHE A 68 -9.01 -14.45 4.86
CA PHE A 68 -10.10 -13.89 5.67
C PHE A 68 -9.97 -12.40 5.97
N ILE A 69 -8.77 -11.84 5.82
CA ILE A 69 -8.46 -10.44 6.06
C ILE A 69 -8.66 -9.62 4.79
N PHE A 70 -9.19 -8.41 4.94
CA PHE A 70 -9.33 -7.43 3.87
C PHE A 70 -9.15 -6.03 4.43
N ALA A 71 -8.81 -5.07 3.58
CA ALA A 71 -8.61 -3.70 4.03
C ALA A 71 -9.95 -3.00 4.24
N SER A 72 -10.17 -2.44 5.42
CA SER A 72 -11.33 -1.57 5.68
C SER A 72 -11.38 -0.42 4.67
N PRO A 73 -12.55 -0.02 4.18
CA PRO A 73 -12.68 1.21 3.39
C PRO A 73 -12.48 2.48 4.24
N LEU A 74 -12.69 2.41 5.55
CA LEU A 74 -12.75 3.58 6.44
C LEU A 74 -11.43 3.77 7.20
N SER A 75 -10.98 5.03 7.30
CA SER A 75 -9.81 5.37 8.12
C SER A 75 -10.17 5.57 9.57
N PRO A 76 -9.38 4.99 10.50
CA PRO A 76 -9.52 5.35 11.89
C PRO A 76 -9.25 6.85 12.09
N PRO A 77 -9.93 7.51 13.04
CA PRO A 77 -9.73 8.92 13.31
C PRO A 77 -8.29 9.23 13.73
N LYS A 78 -7.67 10.24 13.12
CA LYS A 78 -6.29 10.67 13.46
C LYS A 78 -6.11 11.01 14.94
N THR A 79 -7.15 11.51 15.59
CA THR A 79 -7.14 11.86 17.03
C THR A 79 -6.98 10.66 17.96
N MET A 80 -7.30 9.44 17.50
CA MET A 80 -7.10 8.20 18.26
C MET A 80 -5.76 7.54 17.94
N LEU A 81 -5.20 7.81 16.76
CA LEU A 81 -3.92 7.27 16.32
C LEU A 81 -2.74 8.06 16.89
N ASN A 82 -2.86 9.39 16.90
CA ASN A 82 -1.79 10.29 17.30
C ASN A 82 -2.08 10.90 18.67
N GLN A 83 -1.02 11.18 19.42
CA GLN A 83 -1.15 11.86 20.71
C GLN A 83 -1.78 13.24 20.52
N ASP A 84 -2.86 13.52 21.23
CA ASP A 84 -3.48 14.84 21.26
C ASP A 84 -2.56 15.80 22.04
N PRO A 85 -2.06 16.90 21.44
CA PRO A 85 -1.25 17.89 22.14
C PRO A 85 -1.97 18.52 23.34
N ASN A 86 -3.31 18.55 23.32
CA ASN A 86 -4.12 19.15 24.37
C ASN A 86 -4.43 18.18 25.52
N ASN A 87 -4.27 16.88 25.30
CA ASN A 87 -4.50 15.85 26.31
C ASN A 87 -3.42 14.76 26.28
N PRO A 88 -2.24 15.02 26.87
CA PRO A 88 -1.12 14.09 26.83
C PRO A 88 -1.36 12.78 27.59
N MET A 89 -2.40 12.68 28.43
CA MET A 89 -2.77 11.45 29.15
C MET A 89 -3.76 10.56 28.39
N ALA A 90 -4.30 11.00 27.26
CA ALA A 90 -5.20 10.18 26.46
C ALA A 90 -4.45 8.95 25.89
N ASP A 91 -5.07 7.77 25.96
CA ASP A 91 -4.53 6.58 25.30
C ASP A 91 -4.69 6.69 23.78
N TYR A 92 -3.60 6.52 23.05
CA TYR A 92 -3.51 6.69 21.60
C TYR A 92 -2.75 5.52 20.95
N GLY A 93 -2.78 5.48 19.62
CA GLY A 93 -2.05 4.51 18.81
C GLY A 93 -2.86 3.26 18.48
N ILE A 94 -2.32 2.44 17.59
CA ILE A 94 -3.04 1.30 16.98
C ILE A 94 -3.47 0.22 17.98
N PHE A 95 -2.88 0.23 19.19
CA PHE A 95 -3.13 -0.74 20.25
C PHE A 95 -4.05 -0.23 21.38
N CYS A 96 -4.59 0.98 21.28
CA CYS A 96 -5.42 1.55 22.35
C CYS A 96 -6.82 0.94 22.42
N ASP A 97 -7.38 0.83 23.63
CA ASP A 97 -8.69 0.21 23.85
C ASP A 97 -9.85 1.08 23.31
N ASN A 98 -9.63 2.39 23.26
CA ASN A 98 -10.58 3.34 22.65
C ASN A 98 -10.74 3.08 21.15
N LEU A 99 -9.62 2.86 20.45
CA LEU A 99 -9.65 2.54 19.02
C LEU A 99 -10.24 1.16 18.77
N MET A 100 -9.95 0.18 19.64
CA MET A 100 -10.60 -1.13 19.60
C MET A 100 -12.13 -1.01 19.70
N SER A 101 -12.61 -0.18 20.61
CA SER A 101 -14.06 0.07 20.79
C SER A 101 -14.65 0.74 19.54
N TRP A 102 -13.91 1.66 18.92
CA TRP A 102 -14.32 2.26 17.65
C TRP A 102 -14.40 1.22 16.53
N TYR A 103 -13.40 0.34 16.39
CA TYR A 103 -13.41 -0.75 15.40
C TYR A 103 -14.61 -1.68 15.57
N GLN A 104 -14.98 -2.01 16.80
CA GLN A 104 -16.17 -2.82 17.07
C GLN A 104 -17.47 -2.14 16.63
N GLN A 105 -17.55 -0.82 16.73
CA GLN A 105 -18.73 -0.04 16.35
C GLN A 105 -18.78 0.28 14.85
N SER A 106 -17.63 0.45 14.21
CA SER A 106 -17.52 0.84 12.80
C SER A 106 -17.48 -0.34 11.84
N SER A 107 -17.18 -1.55 12.32
CA SER A 107 -17.02 -2.71 11.45
C SER A 107 -18.32 -3.13 10.77
N ILE A 108 -18.20 -3.43 9.48
CA ILE A 108 -19.28 -3.93 8.62
C ILE A 108 -19.09 -5.44 8.36
N ALA A 109 -17.91 -5.97 8.69
CA ALA A 109 -17.55 -7.37 8.48
C ALA A 109 -18.36 -8.32 9.37
N SER A 110 -18.77 -9.45 8.81
CA SER A 110 -19.38 -10.53 9.59
C SER A 110 -18.34 -11.30 10.40
N ASP A 111 -18.76 -11.86 11.53
CA ASP A 111 -17.95 -12.83 12.26
C ASP A 111 -17.75 -14.11 11.44
N LEU A 112 -16.58 -14.73 11.61
CA LEU A 112 -16.19 -15.90 10.85
C LEU A 112 -15.88 -17.08 11.77
N PHE A 113 -16.41 -18.24 11.41
CA PHE A 113 -15.99 -19.52 11.95
C PHE A 113 -15.35 -20.36 10.83
N PHE A 114 -14.20 -20.96 11.11
CA PHE A 114 -13.58 -21.91 10.19
C PHE A 114 -12.84 -23.01 10.94
N ASP A 115 -12.71 -24.16 10.30
CA ASP A 115 -12.04 -25.31 10.88
C ASP A 115 -10.57 -25.33 10.42
N TRP A 116 -9.65 -25.59 11.34
CA TRP A 116 -8.21 -25.63 11.12
C TRP A 116 -7.60 -26.89 11.73
N ARG A 117 -6.72 -27.54 10.97
CA ARG A 117 -5.99 -28.72 11.45
C ARG A 117 -4.65 -28.30 12.04
N LEU A 118 -4.47 -28.59 13.32
CA LEU A 118 -3.22 -28.37 14.04
C LEU A 118 -2.17 -29.43 13.65
N LYS A 119 -0.90 -29.14 13.96
CA LYS A 119 0.23 -30.05 13.68
C LYS A 119 0.10 -31.40 14.40
N ASN A 120 -0.58 -31.43 15.54
CA ASN A 120 -0.88 -32.64 16.30
C ASN A 120 -2.09 -33.43 15.74
N SER A 121 -2.58 -33.10 14.54
CA SER A 121 -3.77 -33.68 13.89
C SER A 121 -5.12 -33.41 14.57
N SER A 122 -5.18 -32.63 15.65
CA SER A 122 -6.45 -32.15 16.19
C SER A 122 -7.07 -31.10 15.27
N VAL A 123 -8.39 -31.13 15.12
CA VAL A 123 -9.15 -30.10 14.39
C VAL A 123 -9.74 -29.13 15.39
N ILE A 124 -9.50 -27.84 15.16
CA ILE A 124 -10.08 -26.75 15.95
C ILE A 124 -11.02 -25.93 15.08
N ARG A 125 -12.11 -25.45 15.65
CA ARG A 125 -12.97 -24.42 15.07
C ARG A 125 -12.54 -23.08 15.63
N CYS A 126 -11.97 -22.25 14.78
CA CYS A 126 -11.54 -20.90 15.08
C CYS A 126 -12.69 -19.92 14.88
N PHE A 127 -12.84 -18.99 15.81
CA PHE A 127 -13.73 -17.83 15.71
C PHE A 127 -12.89 -16.56 15.56
N ILE A 128 -13.16 -15.80 14.50
CA ILE A 128 -12.54 -14.50 14.23
C ILE A 128 -13.65 -13.44 14.18
N PRO A 129 -13.60 -12.43 15.07
CA PRO A 129 -14.53 -11.31 15.01
C PRO A 129 -14.42 -10.53 13.70
N GLY A 130 -15.54 -10.02 13.20
CA GLY A 130 -15.60 -9.23 11.98
C GLY A 130 -14.64 -8.04 11.99
N PHE A 131 -14.65 -7.25 13.07
CA PHE A 131 -13.79 -6.06 13.17
C PHE A 131 -12.30 -6.37 13.09
N VAL A 132 -11.85 -7.54 13.59
CA VAL A 132 -10.45 -7.96 13.47
C VAL A 132 -10.11 -8.24 12.01
N ARG A 133 -11.03 -8.83 11.25
CA ARG A 133 -10.84 -9.13 9.82
C ARG A 133 -10.65 -7.88 8.97
N GLU A 134 -11.34 -6.82 9.35
CA GLU A 134 -11.40 -5.56 8.63
C GLU A 134 -10.27 -4.60 9.01
N HIS A 135 -9.91 -4.53 10.29
CA HIS A 135 -9.02 -3.49 10.82
C HIS A 135 -7.59 -3.94 11.15
N VAL A 136 -7.27 -5.24 11.11
CA VAL A 136 -5.89 -5.69 11.39
C VAL A 136 -4.86 -5.08 10.42
N LEU A 137 -5.26 -4.69 9.21
CA LEU A 137 -4.37 -4.05 8.23
C LEU A 137 -4.10 -2.57 8.53
N ASP A 138 -4.85 -1.92 9.42
CA ASP A 138 -4.66 -0.50 9.73
C ASP A 138 -3.26 -0.22 10.30
N ILE A 139 -2.62 -1.19 10.96
CA ILE A 139 -1.21 -1.08 11.36
C ILE A 139 -0.27 -0.78 10.19
N LEU A 140 -0.55 -1.30 8.99
CA LEU A 140 0.28 -1.03 7.80
C LEU A 140 0.03 0.36 7.23
N PHE A 141 -1.22 0.84 7.29
CA PHE A 141 -1.61 2.12 6.73
C PHE A 141 -1.26 3.29 7.64
N CYS A 142 -1.55 3.17 8.93
CA CYS A 142 -1.41 4.20 9.96
C CYS A 142 -0.09 4.10 10.73
N GLY A 143 0.52 2.92 10.77
CA GLY A 143 1.72 2.69 11.55
C GLY A 143 1.45 2.54 13.04
N ASP A 144 2.51 2.76 13.82
CA ASP A 144 2.49 2.70 15.28
C ASP A 144 3.18 3.94 15.86
N SER A 145 2.35 4.96 16.14
CA SER A 145 2.80 6.24 16.69
C SER A 145 3.46 6.12 18.06
N LYS A 146 3.23 5.03 18.83
CA LYS A 146 3.89 4.83 20.14
C LYS A 146 5.36 4.43 20.00
N ASN A 147 5.71 3.78 18.88
CA ASN A 147 7.07 3.32 18.59
C ASN A 147 7.73 4.17 17.49
N ASP A 148 7.17 5.34 17.16
CA ASP A 148 7.61 6.23 16.08
C ASP A 148 7.71 5.53 14.71
N ILE A 149 6.83 4.56 14.44
CA ILE A 149 6.82 3.80 13.19
C ILE A 149 5.74 4.34 12.27
N ASN A 150 6.14 4.98 11.17
CA ASN A 150 5.19 5.50 10.18
C ASN A 150 4.59 4.38 9.32
N GLY A 151 3.29 4.51 9.03
CA GLY A 151 2.58 3.67 8.07
C GLY A 151 2.95 3.99 6.61
N ILE A 152 2.54 3.12 5.69
CA ILE A 152 2.86 3.27 4.25
C ILE A 152 2.28 4.55 3.65
N VAL A 153 1.15 5.02 4.16
CA VAL A 153 0.50 6.27 3.69
C VAL A 153 1.36 7.47 4.04
N ASP A 154 1.77 7.58 5.31
CA ASP A 154 2.59 8.69 5.80
C ASP A 154 3.96 8.72 5.14
N LEU A 155 4.59 7.56 4.95
CA LEU A 155 5.87 7.43 4.25
C LEU A 155 5.77 7.85 2.78
N THR A 156 4.68 7.48 2.10
CA THR A 156 4.44 7.90 0.71
C THR A 156 4.24 9.41 0.65
N CYS A 157 3.43 9.98 1.54
CA CYS A 157 3.24 11.42 1.67
C CYS A 157 4.54 12.17 1.97
N GLN A 158 5.38 11.64 2.86
CA GLN A 158 6.70 12.20 3.15
C GLN A 158 7.59 12.19 1.89
N THR A 159 7.61 11.08 1.15
CA THR A 159 8.34 10.96 -0.10
C THR A 159 7.87 12.01 -1.12
N ILE A 160 6.55 12.15 -1.32
CA ILE A 160 5.95 13.14 -2.24
C ILE A 160 6.28 14.57 -1.79
N ARG A 161 6.25 14.86 -0.49
CA ARG A 161 6.58 16.19 0.05
C ARG A 161 8.03 16.58 -0.24
N ASN A 162 8.94 15.62 -0.16
CA ASN A 162 10.38 15.80 -0.38
C ASN A 162 10.79 15.81 -1.86
N LEU A 163 9.88 15.50 -2.79
CA LEU A 163 10.14 15.65 -4.22
C LEU A 163 10.41 17.13 -4.59
N PRO A 164 11.28 17.38 -5.58
CA PRO A 164 11.32 18.67 -6.27
C PRO A 164 9.95 19.05 -6.84
N VAL A 165 9.62 20.34 -6.84
CA VAL A 165 8.29 20.85 -7.23
C VAL A 165 7.84 20.35 -8.60
N ASP A 166 8.74 20.29 -9.57
CA ASP A 166 8.46 19.86 -10.94
C ASP A 166 8.12 18.37 -11.04
N LEU A 167 8.64 17.55 -10.11
CA LEU A 167 8.42 16.11 -10.11
C LEU A 167 7.16 15.68 -9.36
N LYS A 168 6.63 16.52 -8.47
CA LYS A 168 5.49 16.19 -7.60
C LYS A 168 4.28 15.71 -8.39
N LYS A 169 3.83 16.50 -9.38
CA LYS A 169 2.66 16.17 -10.19
C LYS A 169 2.84 14.86 -10.95
N ARG A 170 3.99 14.70 -11.62
CA ARG A 170 4.28 13.55 -12.49
C ARG A 170 4.47 12.25 -11.71
N LEU A 171 5.11 12.28 -10.55
CA LEU A 171 5.32 11.08 -9.74
C LEU A 171 4.08 10.71 -8.91
N THR A 172 3.29 11.70 -8.48
CA THR A 172 2.02 11.41 -7.77
C THR A 172 0.98 10.78 -8.68
N SER A 173 0.98 11.11 -9.99
CA SER A 173 0.06 10.47 -10.95
C SER A 173 0.49 9.05 -11.36
N GLN A 174 1.67 8.59 -10.94
CA GLN A 174 2.25 7.30 -11.32
C GLN A 174 2.74 6.53 -10.10
N VAL A 175 1.79 6.09 -9.26
CA VAL A 175 2.10 5.27 -8.09
C VAL A 175 1.91 3.79 -8.42
N LEU A 176 2.99 3.03 -8.30
CA LEU A 176 2.99 1.58 -8.44
C LEU A 176 3.02 0.93 -7.05
N VAL A 177 1.98 0.15 -6.74
CA VAL A 177 1.91 -0.67 -5.52
C VAL A 177 2.32 -2.10 -5.86
N THR A 178 3.28 -2.69 -5.17
CA THR A 178 3.84 -4.02 -5.48
C THR A 178 4.17 -4.82 -4.22
N GLY A 179 4.30 -6.14 -4.33
CA GLY A 179 4.59 -7.06 -3.23
C GLY A 179 3.41 -7.95 -2.83
N ASN A 180 3.57 -8.73 -1.76
CA ASN A 180 2.59 -9.74 -1.35
C ASN A 180 1.37 -9.13 -0.62
N LEU A 181 1.57 -8.13 0.24
CA LEU A 181 0.49 -7.53 1.03
C LEU A 181 -0.55 -6.78 0.16
N PRO A 182 -0.16 -6.07 -0.91
CA PRO A 182 -1.12 -5.46 -1.83
C PRO A 182 -2.04 -6.42 -2.59
N ARG A 183 -1.81 -7.74 -2.52
CA ARG A 183 -2.72 -8.76 -3.04
C ARG A 183 -4.01 -8.87 -2.22
N LEU A 184 -3.98 -8.41 -0.96
CA LEU A 184 -5.13 -8.49 -0.07
C LEU A 184 -6.30 -7.65 -0.62
N PRO A 185 -7.55 -8.12 -0.44
CA PRO A 185 -8.72 -7.41 -0.96
C PRO A 185 -8.80 -5.97 -0.43
N ASN A 186 -9.21 -5.05 -1.31
CA ASN A 186 -9.34 -3.61 -1.05
C ASN A 186 -8.06 -2.87 -0.65
N PHE A 187 -6.89 -3.53 -0.57
CA PHE A 187 -5.65 -2.89 -0.12
C PHE A 187 -5.29 -1.66 -0.96
N ARG A 188 -5.38 -1.77 -2.29
CA ARG A 188 -5.04 -0.68 -3.22
C ARG A 188 -5.99 0.51 -3.09
N THR A 189 -7.29 0.26 -3.14
CA THR A 189 -8.32 1.30 -3.01
C THR A 189 -8.21 2.02 -1.67
N ARG A 190 -7.99 1.24 -0.60
CA ARG A 190 -7.72 1.75 0.74
C ARG A 190 -6.49 2.65 0.77
N PHE A 191 -5.37 2.19 0.21
CA PHE A 191 -4.14 2.96 0.13
C PHE A 191 -4.33 4.29 -0.61
N ILE A 192 -4.95 4.27 -1.79
CA ILE A 192 -5.15 5.46 -2.63
C ILE A 192 -6.08 6.46 -1.94
N THR A 193 -7.18 6.00 -1.37
CA THR A 193 -8.13 6.85 -0.64
C THR A 193 -7.46 7.52 0.56
N SER A 194 -6.71 6.75 1.36
CA SER A 194 -5.96 7.30 2.49
C SER A 194 -4.85 8.26 2.06
N LEU A 195 -4.16 7.97 0.95
CA LEU A 195 -3.13 8.85 0.39
C LEU A 195 -3.73 10.18 -0.08
N ALA A 196 -4.84 10.14 -0.81
CA ALA A 196 -5.53 11.33 -1.27
C ALA A 196 -6.02 12.18 -0.10
N PHE A 197 -6.58 11.53 0.94
CA PHE A 197 -7.00 12.20 2.17
C PHE A 197 -5.82 12.88 2.86
N GLU A 198 -4.69 12.17 3.05
CA GLU A 198 -3.51 12.72 3.73
C GLU A 198 -2.87 13.88 2.95
N LEU A 199 -2.82 13.80 1.62
CA LEU A 199 -2.34 14.89 0.78
C LEU A 199 -3.24 16.13 0.83
N SER A 200 -4.55 15.94 1.08
CA SER A 200 -5.52 17.03 1.17
C SER A 200 -5.41 17.85 2.47
N ASP A 201 -4.90 17.22 3.52
CA ASP A 201 -4.73 17.81 4.85
C ASP A 201 -3.70 18.95 4.84
N ASN A 202 -2.67 18.83 4.01
CA ASN A 202 -1.64 19.85 3.88
C ASN A 202 -1.92 20.82 2.71
N PRO A 203 -1.95 22.15 2.95
CA PRO A 203 -2.28 23.12 1.90
C PRO A 203 -1.30 23.09 0.71
N LYS A 204 -0.03 22.74 0.94
CA LYS A 204 0.99 22.69 -0.13
C LYS A 204 0.80 21.50 -1.08
N THR A 205 0.16 20.43 -0.62
CA THR A 205 -0.05 19.20 -1.40
C THR A 205 -1.51 18.97 -1.76
N LYS A 206 -2.42 19.87 -1.34
CA LYS A 206 -3.85 19.74 -1.58
C LYS A 206 -4.20 19.57 -3.07
N ALA A 207 -3.52 20.26 -3.97
CA ALA A 207 -3.69 20.10 -5.41
C ALA A 207 -3.33 18.67 -5.91
N LEU A 208 -2.41 17.99 -5.23
CA LEU A 208 -1.98 16.62 -5.56
C LEU A 208 -2.99 15.57 -5.10
N SER A 209 -3.86 15.89 -4.12
CA SER A 209 -4.90 14.98 -3.64
C SER A 209 -5.84 14.55 -4.76
N SER A 210 -6.32 15.49 -5.57
CA SER A 210 -7.18 15.20 -6.73
C SER A 210 -6.48 14.24 -7.72
N ILE A 211 -5.19 14.46 -7.97
CA ILE A 211 -4.40 13.60 -8.85
C ILE A 211 -4.25 12.19 -8.26
N ALA A 212 -4.03 12.08 -6.94
CA ALA A 212 -3.93 10.79 -6.26
C ALA A 212 -5.26 10.02 -6.33
N SER A 213 -6.42 10.67 -6.16
CA SER A 213 -7.73 10.02 -6.26
C SER A 213 -7.99 9.38 -7.63
N LEU A 214 -7.46 9.98 -8.71
CA LEU A 214 -7.60 9.46 -10.07
C LEU A 214 -6.76 8.18 -10.33
N LEU A 215 -5.92 7.75 -9.38
CA LEU A 215 -5.12 6.53 -9.53
C LEU A 215 -5.99 5.26 -9.64
N ASP A 216 -7.19 5.26 -9.06
CA ASP A 216 -8.11 4.12 -9.14
C ASP A 216 -8.80 4.03 -10.51
N ASP A 217 -9.19 5.15 -11.13
CA ASP A 217 -9.88 5.18 -12.43
C ASP A 217 -9.04 4.64 -13.59
N ILE A 218 -7.71 4.77 -13.49
CA ILE A 218 -6.76 4.24 -14.49
C ILE A 218 -6.86 2.71 -14.62
N SER A 219 -7.35 2.01 -13.59
CA SER A 219 -7.49 0.55 -13.62
C SER A 219 -8.72 0.05 -14.40
N HIS A 220 -9.77 0.86 -14.52
CA HIS A 220 -11.02 0.48 -15.19
C HIS A 220 -11.15 0.97 -16.63
N ASN A 221 -10.44 2.05 -17.01
CA ASN A 221 -10.54 2.68 -18.34
C ASN A 221 -9.54 2.14 -19.39
N SER A 222 -9.23 0.84 -19.34
CA SER A 222 -8.31 0.18 -20.28
C SER A 222 -8.79 0.16 -21.74
N SER A 223 -10.02 0.61 -22.03
CA SER A 223 -10.57 0.67 -23.40
C SER A 223 -10.51 2.05 -24.08
N ASN A 224 -10.57 3.19 -23.37
CA ASN A 224 -10.77 4.52 -23.99
C ASN A 224 -9.80 5.63 -23.53
N GLY A 225 -8.73 5.33 -22.79
CA GLY A 225 -7.88 6.33 -22.12
C GLY A 225 -6.89 7.14 -22.98
N ALA A 226 -7.04 7.15 -24.31
CA ALA A 226 -6.22 7.98 -25.20
C ALA A 226 -6.61 9.47 -25.15
N ASP A 227 -7.86 9.78 -24.84
CA ASP A 227 -8.41 11.15 -24.95
C ASP A 227 -8.16 12.04 -23.71
N PHE A 228 -7.77 11.47 -22.57
CA PHE A 228 -7.73 12.24 -21.31
C PHE A 228 -6.40 12.95 -21.03
N ILE A 229 -5.28 12.50 -21.61
CA ILE A 229 -4.01 13.23 -21.45
C ILE A 229 -3.97 14.48 -22.35
N SER A 230 -4.63 14.46 -23.52
CA SER A 230 -4.87 15.68 -24.30
C SER A 230 -5.74 16.67 -23.53
N GLN A 231 -6.79 16.21 -22.84
CA GLN A 231 -7.67 17.10 -22.07
C GLN A 231 -7.01 17.74 -20.83
N THR A 232 -6.00 17.11 -20.23
CA THR A 232 -5.29 17.71 -19.08
C THR A 232 -4.25 18.76 -19.47
N ASP A 233 -3.82 18.80 -20.73
CA ASP A 233 -3.06 19.93 -21.30
C ASP A 233 -4.02 21.07 -21.69
N ASP A 234 -5.20 20.74 -22.21
CA ASP A 234 -6.23 21.73 -22.58
C ASP A 234 -6.82 22.48 -21.36
N GLY A 235 -6.97 21.81 -20.21
CA GLY A 235 -7.45 22.43 -18.98
C GLY A 235 -6.50 23.47 -18.38
N TYR A 236 -5.20 23.38 -18.68
CA TYR A 236 -4.21 24.40 -18.29
C TYR A 236 -4.25 25.61 -19.24
N ASN A 237 -4.52 25.37 -20.52
CA ASN A 237 -4.75 26.43 -21.50
C ASN A 237 -6.05 27.19 -21.22
N GLN A 238 -7.09 26.54 -20.69
CA GLN A 238 -8.36 27.19 -20.34
C GLN A 238 -8.26 28.11 -19.12
N LEU A 239 -7.45 27.74 -18.12
CA LEU A 239 -7.20 28.58 -16.93
C LEU A 239 -6.27 29.77 -17.21
N ASN A 240 -5.40 29.67 -18.21
CA ASN A 240 -4.58 30.81 -18.67
C ASN A 240 -5.34 31.72 -19.66
N LYS A 241 -6.34 31.20 -20.38
CA LYS A 241 -7.11 31.98 -21.36
C LYS A 241 -8.06 32.98 -20.71
N ASP A 242 -8.55 32.69 -19.51
CA ASP A 242 -9.36 33.63 -18.70
C ASP A 242 -8.55 34.82 -18.12
N LEU A 243 -7.23 34.88 -18.34
CA LEU A 243 -6.36 35.96 -17.87
C LEU A 243 -5.71 36.79 -18.98
N THR A 244 -5.97 36.48 -20.25
CA THR A 244 -5.47 37.24 -21.40
C THR A 244 -6.52 37.25 -22.52
N GLU A 245 -7.63 37.95 -22.29
CA GLU A 245 -8.45 38.48 -23.38
C GLU A 245 -7.93 39.89 -23.71
N ASP A 246 -7.02 39.95 -24.68
CA ASP A 246 -6.97 41.00 -25.69
C ASP A 246 -5.82 40.70 -26.67
N LEU A 247 -6.18 40.68 -27.96
CA LEU A 247 -5.37 40.72 -29.19
C LEU A 247 -5.55 39.50 -30.10
N ASP A 248 -6.20 39.81 -31.22
CA ASP A 248 -6.55 38.99 -32.36
C ASP A 248 -5.35 38.53 -33.23
N ALA A 249 -5.65 37.47 -34.00
CA ALA A 249 -5.24 37.20 -35.39
C ALA A 249 -4.01 36.32 -35.70
N GLU A 250 -4.27 35.41 -36.67
CA GLU A 250 -3.35 34.68 -37.56
C GLU A 250 -2.55 33.51 -36.97
N SER A 251 -2.34 32.38 -37.64
CA SER A 251 -2.78 31.83 -38.93
C SER A 251 -2.34 30.37 -39.01
N ASP A 252 -2.99 29.62 -39.89
CA ASP A 252 -2.79 28.21 -40.23
C ASP A 252 -1.34 27.81 -40.55
N ILE A 253 -0.63 27.09 -39.67
CA ILE A 253 0.65 26.41 -40.02
C ILE A 253 0.80 24.96 -39.51
N ASP A 254 -0.04 24.42 -38.63
CA ASP A 254 0.25 23.13 -37.97
C ASP A 254 -0.22 21.84 -38.69
N SER A 255 -0.38 21.84 -40.02
CA SER A 255 -0.86 20.64 -40.73
C SER A 255 0.23 19.64 -41.19
N ILE A 256 1.50 19.83 -40.86
CA ILE A 256 2.60 18.99 -41.38
C ILE A 256 3.59 18.57 -40.28
N MET A 257 3.13 17.98 -39.18
CA MET A 257 4.00 17.18 -38.27
C MET A 257 3.26 16.00 -37.58
N ASN A 258 2.22 15.46 -38.23
CA ASN A 258 1.51 14.27 -37.74
C ASN A 258 2.18 12.97 -38.21
N GLU A 259 3.40 12.67 -37.73
CA GLU A 259 3.97 11.34 -37.96
C GLU A 259 5.00 10.95 -36.89
N SER A 260 4.48 10.60 -35.71
CA SER A 260 4.96 9.50 -34.83
C SER A 260 4.28 9.62 -33.46
N LYS A 261 2.98 9.31 -33.39
CA LYS A 261 2.33 9.07 -32.08
C LYS A 261 2.94 7.80 -31.49
N GLU A 262 3.99 7.96 -30.67
CA GLU A 262 4.49 6.90 -29.80
C GLU A 262 3.30 6.32 -29.04
N LYS A 263 3.00 5.04 -29.26
CA LYS A 263 2.01 4.31 -28.47
C LYS A 263 2.55 4.17 -27.05
N LYS A 264 2.29 5.16 -26.19
CA LYS A 264 2.50 5.04 -24.75
C LYS A 264 1.51 4.00 -24.21
N TYR A 265 1.99 2.76 -24.03
CA TYR A 265 1.27 1.73 -23.29
C TYR A 265 1.08 2.21 -21.86
N LYS A 266 -0.15 2.63 -21.50
CA LYS A 266 -0.49 2.96 -20.12
C LYS A 266 -0.64 1.68 -19.31
N ASN A 267 0.33 1.46 -18.43
CA ASN A 267 0.29 0.61 -17.24
C ASN A 267 0.00 -0.89 -17.44
N SER A 268 0.84 -1.58 -18.22
CA SER A 268 0.88 -3.05 -18.26
C SER A 268 1.21 -3.72 -16.91
N GLY A 269 1.69 -2.94 -15.93
CA GLY A 269 2.02 -3.44 -14.59
C GLY A 269 0.81 -3.90 -13.78
N LEU A 270 -0.39 -3.36 -14.06
CA LEU A 270 -1.63 -3.76 -13.39
C LEU A 270 -2.18 -5.11 -13.85
N THR A 271 -1.78 -5.58 -15.04
CA THR A 271 -2.17 -6.90 -15.57
C THR A 271 -1.62 -8.05 -14.71
N PHE A 272 -0.51 -7.81 -14.02
CA PHE A 272 0.16 -8.82 -13.22
C PHE A 272 -0.20 -8.69 -11.74
N ASP A 273 -0.32 -9.84 -11.08
CA ASP A 273 -0.46 -9.95 -9.63
C ASP A 273 0.66 -9.14 -8.95
N PRO A 274 0.34 -8.25 -7.98
CA PRO A 274 1.33 -7.44 -7.26
C PRO A 274 2.54 -8.22 -6.73
N SER A 275 2.35 -9.48 -6.32
CA SER A 275 3.42 -10.33 -5.80
C SER A 275 4.48 -10.72 -6.85
N ASN A 276 4.07 -10.82 -8.12
CA ASN A 276 4.91 -11.32 -9.20
C ASN A 276 5.56 -10.20 -10.04
N ARG A 277 5.15 -8.94 -9.84
CA ARG A 277 5.59 -7.79 -10.65
C ARG A 277 7.11 -7.63 -10.72
N CYS A 278 7.81 -7.86 -9.62
CA CYS A 278 9.28 -7.73 -9.60
C CYS A 278 9.95 -8.81 -10.47
N TRP A 279 9.52 -10.07 -10.35
CA TRP A 279 10.04 -11.19 -11.15
C TRP A 279 9.73 -11.04 -12.64
N ILE A 280 8.51 -10.60 -12.95
CA ILE A 280 8.09 -10.32 -14.33
C ILE A 280 8.87 -9.13 -14.89
N GLY A 281 9.05 -8.07 -14.11
CA GLY A 281 9.85 -6.90 -14.48
C GLY A 281 11.30 -7.28 -14.80
N ALA A 282 11.93 -8.11 -13.97
CA ALA A 282 13.27 -8.64 -14.25
C ALA A 282 13.31 -9.47 -15.53
N SER A 283 12.32 -10.34 -15.75
CA SER A 283 12.24 -11.18 -16.95
C SER A 283 12.07 -10.34 -18.23
N ILE A 284 11.26 -9.27 -18.16
CA ILE A 284 11.07 -8.32 -19.27
C ILE A 284 12.36 -7.55 -19.52
N ALA A 285 13.06 -7.09 -18.48
CA ALA A 285 14.33 -6.38 -18.62
C ALA A 285 15.38 -7.25 -19.33
N VAL A 286 15.53 -8.51 -18.91
CA VAL A 286 16.43 -9.49 -19.56
C VAL A 286 16.03 -9.74 -21.02
N SER A 287 14.75 -9.98 -21.27
CA SER A 287 14.25 -10.24 -22.64
C SER A 287 14.42 -9.04 -23.57
N SER A 288 14.35 -7.84 -23.01
CA SER A 288 14.56 -6.57 -23.75
C SER A 288 16.04 -6.23 -23.95
N LYS A 289 16.96 -7.10 -23.50
CA LYS A 289 18.40 -6.85 -23.51
C LYS A 289 18.77 -5.52 -22.83
N MET A 290 18.08 -5.19 -21.73
CA MET A 290 18.52 -4.08 -20.88
C MET A 290 19.78 -4.52 -20.16
N GLU A 291 20.93 -4.17 -20.73
CA GLU A 291 22.24 -4.45 -20.15
C GLU A 291 22.45 -3.57 -18.92
N GLY A 292 22.80 -4.21 -17.81
CA GLY A 292 23.26 -3.55 -16.58
C GLY A 292 24.76 -3.73 -16.40
N GLN A 293 25.28 -3.35 -15.23
CA GLN A 293 26.63 -3.72 -14.87
C GLN A 293 26.68 -5.23 -14.60
N GLU A 294 27.20 -5.99 -15.57
CA GLU A 294 27.39 -7.44 -15.44
C GLU A 294 28.63 -7.73 -14.59
N LEU A 295 28.44 -8.56 -13.57
CA LEU A 295 29.52 -9.03 -12.70
C LEU A 295 30.18 -10.26 -13.35
N ASP A 296 31.14 -10.00 -14.22
CA ASP A 296 32.05 -11.03 -14.72
C ASP A 296 33.08 -11.43 -13.64
N LEU A 297 33.66 -12.62 -13.77
CA LEU A 297 34.72 -13.11 -12.89
C LEU A 297 35.88 -12.10 -12.75
N ASN A 298 36.25 -11.45 -13.85
CA ASN A 298 37.31 -10.45 -13.88
C ASN A 298 36.93 -9.17 -13.13
N ASN A 299 35.67 -8.73 -13.26
CA ASN A 299 35.11 -7.57 -12.55
C ASN A 299 34.90 -7.86 -11.05
N PHE A 300 34.57 -9.10 -10.72
CA PHE A 300 34.44 -9.56 -9.34
C PHE A 300 35.78 -9.44 -8.61
N LEU A 301 36.86 -9.97 -9.20
CA LEU A 301 38.19 -9.92 -8.61
C LEU A 301 38.71 -8.48 -8.45
N SER A 302 38.47 -7.60 -9.42
CA SER A 302 38.87 -6.19 -9.33
C SER A 302 38.08 -5.44 -8.25
N PHE A 303 36.77 -5.68 -8.13
CA PHE A 303 35.91 -5.09 -7.09
C PHE A 303 36.40 -5.41 -5.67
N PHE A 304 36.72 -6.68 -5.40
CA PHE A 304 37.21 -7.09 -4.07
C PHE A 304 38.68 -6.71 -3.82
N SER A 305 39.51 -6.64 -4.85
CA SER A 305 40.91 -6.18 -4.70
C SER A 305 40.99 -4.72 -4.23
N GLY A 306 40.06 -3.86 -4.67
CA GLY A 306 39.96 -2.48 -4.20
C GLY A 306 39.41 -2.35 -2.78
N ALA A 307 38.58 -3.30 -2.32
CA ALA A 307 37.98 -3.28 -0.98
C ALA A 307 38.90 -3.86 0.11
N ILE A 308 39.84 -4.75 -0.25
CA ILE A 308 40.78 -5.39 0.69
C ILE A 308 42.10 -4.60 0.80
N GLY A 309 42.37 -3.65 -0.10
CA GLY A 309 43.63 -2.91 -0.19
C GLY A 309 43.79 -1.69 0.74
N THR A 310 42.83 -1.36 1.61
CA THR A 310 42.91 -0.14 2.47
C THR A 310 43.24 -0.41 3.94
N HIS A 311 43.73 -1.60 4.29
CA HIS A 311 44.25 -1.87 5.63
C HIS A 311 45.47 -2.79 5.59
N TYR A 312 46.59 -2.29 5.06
CA TYR A 312 47.95 -2.66 5.50
C TYR A 312 48.89 -1.48 5.26
#